data_AF-A0A3N5LY67-F1
#
_entry.id   AF-A0A3N5LY67-F1
#
_cell.length_a   1.000
_cell.length_b   1.000
_cell.length_c   1.000
_cell.angle_alpha   90.00
_cell.angle_beta   90.00
_cell.angle_gamma   90.00
#
_symmetry.space_group_name_H-M   'P 1'
#
loop_
_entity.id
_entity.type
_entity.pdbx_description
1 polymer ?
#
loop_
_entity_poly.entity_id
_entity_poly.type
_entity_poly.pdbx_seq_one_letter_code
_entity_poly.pdbx_strand_id
1 'polypeptide(L)'
;MTIPRIHLMMCFGTGCLSSGAERVRDALLDELGTHGMTDEVSIIETGCNGFCAGGPIVVVYPGGVFYNMVKPEDAAEIVAEHIVKGRPVERLMYRHPTSKAIIPLYQDIPFFARQDLRVLRNKGRIAAESIEEYI
;
A
#
# COMPACT_ATOMS: atom_id res chain seq x y z
N MET A 1 4.42 -20.76 13.05
CA MET A 1 3.92 -19.76 12.08
C MET A 1 4.85 -18.56 12.20
N THR A 2 5.59 -18.26 11.15
CA THR A 2 6.43 -17.06 11.07
C THR A 2 5.50 -15.84 10.94
N ILE A 3 5.73 -14.81 11.76
CA ILE A 3 4.99 -13.55 11.66
C ILE A 3 5.58 -12.78 10.48
N PRO A 4 4.78 -12.36 9.48
CA PRO A 4 5.29 -11.56 8.38
C PRO A 4 6.00 -10.31 8.89
N ARG A 5 7.17 -10.02 8.34
CA ARG A 5 7.99 -8.84 8.69
C ARG A 5 7.46 -7.58 8.02
N ILE A 6 6.88 -7.71 6.82
CA ILE A 6 6.35 -6.61 6.03
C ILE A 6 4.87 -6.87 5.70
N HIS A 7 4.06 -5.82 5.82
CA HIS A 7 2.66 -5.82 5.39
C HIS A 7 2.47 -4.83 4.23
N LEU A 8 2.00 -5.32 3.10
CA LEU A 8 1.58 -4.51 1.95
C LEU A 8 0.07 -4.28 2.03
N MET A 9 -0.32 -3.15 2.62
CA MET A 9 -1.73 -2.77 2.77
C MET A 9 -2.25 -2.23 1.45
N MET A 10 -2.98 -3.06 0.70
CA MET A 10 -3.51 -2.71 -0.60
C MET A 10 -4.96 -2.24 -0.48
N CYS A 11 -5.29 -1.14 -1.13
CA CYS A 11 -6.68 -0.65 -1.16
C CYS A 11 -7.51 -1.49 -2.15
N PHE A 12 -8.47 -2.25 -1.62
CA PHE A 12 -9.43 -3.05 -2.40
C PHE A 12 -10.84 -2.40 -2.44
N GLY A 13 -10.92 -1.09 -2.19
CA GLY A 13 -12.12 -0.32 -2.51
C GLY A 13 -12.41 -0.28 -4.02
N THR A 14 -13.68 -0.11 -4.39
CA THR A 14 -14.15 -0.15 -5.79
C THR A 14 -13.35 0.72 -6.76
N GLY A 15 -12.92 1.92 -6.36
CA GLY A 15 -12.11 2.79 -7.19
C GLY A 15 -10.69 2.27 -7.48
N CYS A 16 -10.08 1.53 -6.56
CA CYS A 16 -8.78 0.89 -6.79
C CYS A 16 -8.95 -0.42 -7.58
N LEU A 17 -9.99 -1.21 -7.29
CA LEU A 17 -10.35 -2.40 -8.08
C LEU A 17 -10.55 -2.04 -9.56
N SER A 18 -11.38 -1.03 -9.85
CA SER A 18 -11.61 -0.58 -11.23
C SER A 18 -10.36 -0.03 -11.92
N SER A 19 -9.37 0.43 -11.13
CA SER A 19 -8.08 0.91 -11.62
C SER A 19 -7.02 -0.21 -11.74
N GLY A 20 -7.39 -1.47 -11.48
CA GLY A 20 -6.55 -2.65 -11.68
C GLY A 20 -5.80 -3.15 -10.45
N ALA A 21 -6.28 -2.89 -9.23
CA ALA A 21 -5.64 -3.35 -7.99
C ALA A 21 -5.42 -4.87 -7.93
N GLU A 22 -6.32 -5.69 -8.49
CA GLU A 22 -6.14 -7.15 -8.56
C GLU A 22 -4.90 -7.53 -9.37
N ARG A 23 -4.71 -6.92 -10.54
CA ARG A 23 -3.52 -7.16 -11.37
C ARG A 23 -2.23 -6.74 -10.67
N VAL A 24 -2.29 -5.70 -9.84
CA VAL A 24 -1.14 -5.27 -9.02
C VAL A 24 -0.85 -6.30 -7.93
N ARG A 25 -1.88 -6.81 -7.24
CA ARG A 25 -1.72 -7.85 -6.21
C ARG A 25 -1.10 -9.09 -6.81
N ASP A 26 -1.62 -9.57 -7.94
CA ASP A 26 -1.17 -10.80 -8.57
C ASP A 26 0.30 -10.67 -9.01
N ALA A 27 0.67 -9.54 -9.63
CA ALA A 27 2.06 -9.26 -9.99
C ALA A 27 3.00 -9.17 -8.77
N LEU A 28 2.54 -8.61 -7.64
CA LEU A 28 3.30 -8.59 -6.40
C LEU A 28 3.48 -10.00 -5.83
N LEU A 29 2.46 -10.85 -5.86
CA LEU A 29 2.55 -12.24 -5.39
C LEU A 29 3.57 -13.04 -6.21
N ASP A 30 3.53 -12.92 -7.54
CA ASP A 30 4.46 -13.59 -8.45
C ASP A 30 5.91 -13.17 -8.19
N GLU A 31 6.13 -11.87 -8.00
CA GLU A 31 7.45 -11.32 -7.75
C GLU A 31 7.98 -11.70 -6.35
N LEU A 32 7.13 -11.68 -5.33
CA LEU A 32 7.48 -12.16 -3.99
C LEU A 32 7.87 -13.64 -4.01
N GLY A 33 7.16 -14.47 -4.79
CA GLY A 33 7.51 -15.87 -5.00
C GLY A 33 8.87 -16.04 -5.67
N THR A 34 9.15 -15.25 -6.70
CA THR A 34 10.44 -15.24 -7.42
C THR A 34 11.61 -14.87 -6.52
N HIS A 35 11.38 -13.97 -5.55
CA HIS A 35 12.37 -13.55 -4.57
C HIS A 35 12.41 -14.38 -3.28
N GLY A 36 11.56 -15.41 -3.15
CA GLY A 36 11.49 -16.24 -1.94
C GLY A 36 10.99 -15.50 -0.70
N MET A 37 10.21 -14.43 -0.88
CA MET A 37 9.76 -13.51 0.17
C MET A 37 8.34 -13.81 0.70
N THR A 38 7.67 -14.84 0.18
CA THR A 38 6.27 -15.16 0.49
C THR A 38 5.99 -15.39 1.98
N ASP A 39 6.95 -15.92 2.74
CA ASP A 39 6.81 -16.15 4.19
C ASP A 39 7.15 -14.92 5.04
N GLU A 40 7.79 -13.91 4.46
CA GLU A 40 8.21 -12.68 5.15
C GLU A 40 7.26 -11.50 4.88
N VAL A 41 6.48 -11.56 3.80
CA VAL A 41 5.68 -10.45 3.31
C VAL A 41 4.24 -10.89 3.13
N SER A 42 3.32 -10.21 3.80
CA SER A 42 1.89 -10.42 3.59
C SER A 42 1.29 -9.27 2.79
N ILE A 43 0.51 -9.59 1.76
CA ILE A 43 -0.39 -8.62 1.13
C ILE A 43 -1.71 -8.64 1.87
N ILE A 44 -2.14 -7.48 2.37
CA ILE A 44 -3.39 -7.33 3.12
C ILE A 44 -4.35 -6.52 2.26
N GLU A 45 -5.46 -7.14 1.89
CA GLU A 45 -6.56 -6.50 1.18
C GLU A 45 -7.39 -5.67 2.16
N THR A 46 -7.16 -4.38 2.14
CA THR A 46 -7.87 -3.42 3.00
C THR A 46 -9.10 -2.85 2.30
N GLY A 47 -9.98 -2.23 3.08
CA GLY A 47 -11.08 -1.45 2.53
C GLY A 47 -10.60 -0.22 1.71
N CYS A 48 -11.54 0.60 1.28
CA CYS A 48 -11.23 1.83 0.52
C CYS A 48 -10.30 2.75 1.33
N ASN A 49 -9.14 3.13 0.82
CA ASN A 49 -8.25 4.09 1.49
C ASN A 49 -8.81 5.54 1.47
N GLY A 50 -9.65 5.86 0.47
CA GLY A 50 -10.35 7.14 0.32
C GLY A 50 -9.63 8.19 -0.54
N PHE A 51 -8.43 7.90 -1.05
CA PHE A 51 -7.71 8.76 -1.98
C PHE A 51 -7.81 8.24 -3.43
N CYS A 52 -9.03 8.10 -3.95
CA CYS A 52 -9.30 7.44 -5.24
C CYS A 52 -8.54 8.05 -6.43
N ALA A 53 -8.22 9.35 -6.39
CA ALA A 53 -7.42 10.02 -7.44
C ALA A 53 -6.00 9.45 -7.59
N GLY A 54 -5.50 8.71 -6.59
CA GLY A 54 -4.21 8.02 -6.63
C GLY A 54 -4.32 6.50 -6.64
N GLY A 55 -5.47 5.91 -6.95
CA GLY A 55 -5.62 4.46 -7.06
C GLY A 55 -4.87 3.86 -8.27
N PRO A 56 -4.38 2.61 -8.19
CA PRO A 56 -4.24 1.73 -7.02
C PRO A 56 -3.26 2.25 -5.95
N ILE A 57 -3.59 2.01 -4.67
CA ILE A 57 -2.81 2.45 -3.51
C ILE A 57 -2.23 1.25 -2.78
N VAL A 58 -0.96 1.37 -2.38
CA VAL A 58 -0.27 0.42 -1.49
C VAL A 58 0.42 1.18 -0.37
N VAL A 59 0.20 0.76 0.89
CA VAL A 59 0.94 1.29 2.05
C VAL A 59 1.80 0.18 2.64
N VAL A 60 3.10 0.43 2.76
CA VAL A 60 4.05 -0.56 3.26
C VAL A 60 4.33 -0.32 4.74
N TYR A 61 4.12 -1.35 5.56
CA TYR A 61 4.52 -1.39 6.96
C TYR A 61 5.60 -2.45 7.19
N PRO A 62 6.55 -2.24 8.11
CA PRO A 62 6.73 -1.05 8.95
C PRO A 62 7.21 0.18 8.15
N GLY A 63 6.96 1.39 8.68
CA GLY A 63 7.38 2.66 8.06
C GLY A 63 6.23 3.51 7.53
N GLY A 64 5.16 2.90 7.02
CA GLY A 64 4.00 3.64 6.50
C GLY A 64 4.27 4.37 5.19
N VAL A 65 5.17 3.81 4.36
CA VAL A 65 5.49 4.36 3.04
C VAL A 65 4.27 4.22 2.14
N PHE A 66 3.89 5.33 1.51
CA PHE A 66 2.69 5.43 0.68
C PHE A 66 3.05 5.43 -0.80
N TYR A 67 2.52 4.45 -1.54
CA TYR A 67 2.59 4.39 -2.99
C TYR A 67 1.22 4.64 -3.62
N ASN A 68 1.19 5.46 -4.66
CA ASN A 68 -0.01 5.76 -5.44
C ASN A 68 0.20 5.51 -6.93
N MET A 69 -0.92 5.36 -7.64
CA MET A 69 -0.98 5.06 -9.08
C MET A 69 -0.13 3.83 -9.45
N VAL A 70 -0.08 2.85 -8.54
CA VAL A 70 0.72 1.65 -8.72
C VAL A 70 0.15 0.81 -9.85
N LYS A 71 1.01 0.35 -10.74
CA LYS A 71 0.67 -0.51 -11.86
C LYS A 71 1.30 -1.90 -11.69
N PRO A 72 0.79 -2.92 -12.40
CA PRO A 72 1.35 -4.27 -12.31
C PRO A 72 2.85 -4.31 -12.65
N GLU A 73 3.30 -3.46 -13.58
CA GLU A 73 4.71 -3.40 -14.00
C GLU A 73 5.63 -2.83 -12.92
N ASP A 74 5.07 -2.13 -11.93
CA ASP A 74 5.83 -1.57 -10.80
C ASP A 74 6.16 -2.63 -9.73
N ALA A 75 5.51 -3.80 -9.76
CA ALA A 75 5.68 -4.86 -8.76
C ALA A 75 7.14 -5.32 -8.64
N ALA A 76 7.80 -5.55 -9.78
CA ALA A 76 9.22 -5.94 -9.84
C ALA A 76 10.12 -4.93 -9.12
N GLU A 77 9.91 -3.63 -9.36
CA GLU A 77 10.70 -2.57 -8.72
C GLU A 77 10.39 -2.46 -7.23
N ILE A 78 9.11 -2.53 -6.84
CA ILE A 78 8.70 -2.48 -5.42
C ILE A 78 9.35 -3.62 -4.64
N VAL A 79 9.26 -4.86 -5.13
CA VAL A 79 9.84 -6.02 -4.42
C VAL A 79 11.36 -5.92 -4.40
N ALA A 80 12.00 -5.72 -5.55
CA ALA A 80 13.46 -5.74 -5.63
C ALA A 80 14.12 -4.58 -4.86
N GLU A 81 13.58 -3.37 -4.91
CA GLU A 81 14.18 -2.21 -4.25
C GLU A 81 13.68 -2.07 -2.81
N HIS A 82 12.36 -2.05 -2.58
CA HIS A 82 11.84 -1.74 -1.26
C HIS A 82 11.86 -2.94 -0.33
N ILE A 83 11.35 -4.08 -0.79
CA ILE A 83 11.12 -5.24 0.07
C ILE A 83 12.42 -6.00 0.34
N VAL A 84 13.21 -6.25 -0.71
CA VAL A 84 14.47 -6.99 -0.63
C VAL A 84 15.61 -6.10 -0.13
N LYS A 85 15.77 -4.89 -0.69
CA LYS A 85 16.93 -4.02 -0.42
C LYS A 85 16.65 -2.91 0.59
N GLY A 86 15.40 -2.73 1.04
CA GLY A 86 15.03 -1.70 2.01
C GLY A 86 15.04 -0.28 1.45
N ARG A 87 15.00 -0.08 0.13
CA ARG A 87 15.02 1.22 -0.53
C ARG A 87 13.65 1.56 -1.14
N PRO A 88 12.89 2.48 -0.53
CA PRO A 88 11.61 2.90 -1.07
C PRO A 88 11.68 3.49 -2.49
N VAL A 89 10.64 3.27 -3.29
CA VAL A 89 10.55 3.69 -4.68
C VAL A 89 9.98 5.12 -4.76
N GLU A 90 10.84 6.13 -4.80
CA GLU A 90 10.44 7.54 -4.72
C GLU A 90 9.46 7.99 -5.81
N ARG A 91 9.56 7.44 -7.02
CA ARG A 91 8.70 7.83 -8.15
C ARG A 91 7.23 7.48 -7.94
N LEU A 92 6.94 6.51 -7.07
CA LEU A 92 5.60 6.04 -6.73
C LEU A 92 5.03 6.75 -5.50
N MET A 93 5.83 7.58 -4.83
CA MET A 93 5.39 8.30 -3.64
C MET A 93 4.53 9.52 -3.99
N TYR A 94 3.74 9.97 -3.02
CA TYR A 94 2.94 11.16 -3.18
C TYR A 94 3.81 12.39 -3.47
N ARG A 95 3.47 13.11 -4.54
CA ARG A 95 4.08 14.40 -4.87
C ARG A 95 3.11 15.53 -4.61
N HIS A 96 3.51 16.48 -3.77
CA HIS A 96 2.69 17.64 -3.48
C HIS A 96 2.46 18.45 -4.78
N PRO A 97 1.21 18.79 -5.13
CA PRO A 97 0.89 19.39 -6.44
C PRO A 97 1.57 20.74 -6.67
N THR A 98 1.64 21.59 -5.62
CA THR A 98 2.25 22.93 -5.68
C THR A 98 3.77 22.92 -5.47
N SER A 99 4.25 22.49 -4.29
CA SER A 99 5.68 22.52 -3.95
C SER A 99 6.54 21.47 -4.66
N LYS A 100 5.93 20.46 -5.30
CA LYS A 100 6.58 19.30 -5.92
C LYS A 100 7.40 18.43 -4.97
N ALA A 101 7.35 18.71 -3.66
CA ALA A 101 7.97 17.90 -2.63
C ALA A 101 7.40 16.47 -2.65
N ILE A 102 8.29 15.49 -2.45
CA ILE A 102 7.92 14.09 -2.27
C ILE A 102 7.60 13.88 -0.79
N ILE A 103 6.44 13.30 -0.50
CA ILE A 103 6.00 12.99 0.87
C ILE A 103 5.87 11.47 0.96
N PRO A 104 6.84 10.79 1.60
CA PRO A 104 6.89 9.33 1.61
C PRO A 104 5.84 8.71 2.53
N LEU A 105 5.54 9.35 3.66
CA LEU A 105 4.75 8.74 4.73
C LEU A 105 3.26 9.06 4.57
N TYR A 106 2.43 8.03 4.70
CA TYR A 106 0.97 8.15 4.64
C TYR A 106 0.41 9.24 5.56
N GLN A 107 0.89 9.30 6.81
CA GLN A 107 0.41 10.24 7.82
C GLN A 107 0.76 11.72 7.53
N ASP A 108 1.79 11.98 6.73
CA ASP A 108 2.28 13.33 6.44
C ASP A 108 1.65 13.94 5.18
N ILE A 109 0.99 13.11 4.36
CA ILE A 109 0.31 13.58 3.14
C ILE A 109 -0.85 14.50 3.57
N PRO A 110 -0.91 15.76 3.07
CA PRO A 110 -1.90 16.75 3.53
C PRO A 110 -3.36 16.30 3.43
N PHE A 111 -3.66 15.40 2.49
CA PHE A 111 -4.98 14.80 2.35
C PHE A 111 -5.40 14.00 3.58
N PHE A 112 -4.49 13.19 4.16
CA PHE A 112 -4.77 12.36 5.34
C PHE A 112 -4.49 13.10 6.64
N ALA A 113 -3.39 13.85 6.71
CA ALA A 113 -2.91 14.53 7.92
C ALA A 113 -3.92 15.51 8.56
N ARG A 114 -4.87 16.01 7.75
CA ARG A 114 -5.86 17.02 8.19
C ARG A 114 -7.22 16.42 8.53
N GLN A 115 -7.36 15.10 8.53
CA GLN A 115 -8.63 14.41 8.78
C GLN A 115 -8.73 13.93 10.23
N ASP A 116 -9.87 14.18 10.89
CA ASP A 116 -10.27 13.51 12.15
C ASP A 116 -11.24 12.37 11.82
N LEU A 117 -10.69 11.20 11.48
CA LEU A 117 -11.48 10.03 11.09
C LEU A 117 -11.98 9.27 12.33
N ARG A 118 -13.12 9.68 12.89
CA ARG A 118 -13.71 9.00 14.07
C ARG A 118 -14.41 7.69 13.70
N VAL A 119 -15.34 7.77 12.76
CA VAL A 119 -16.10 6.60 12.27
C VAL A 119 -15.22 5.75 11.36
N LEU A 120 -14.43 6.39 10.49
CA LEU A 120 -13.58 5.72 9.49
C LEU A 120 -12.14 5.47 9.99
N ARG A 121 -11.92 5.38 11.31
CA ARG A 121 -10.57 5.26 11.91
C ARG A 121 -9.78 4.05 11.40
N ASN A 122 -10.46 2.93 11.10
CA ASN A 122 -9.84 1.67 10.67
C ASN A 122 -9.65 1.57 9.15
N LYS A 123 -10.20 2.53 8.39
CA LYS A 123 -10.20 2.52 6.93
C LYS A 123 -8.77 2.45 6.38
N GLY A 124 -8.47 1.42 5.60
CA GLY A 124 -7.14 1.22 5.01
C GLY A 124 -6.05 0.80 5.99
N ARG A 125 -6.41 0.48 7.25
CA ARG A 125 -5.48 0.07 8.31
C ARG A 125 -5.64 -1.38 8.75
N ILE A 126 -6.77 -2.00 8.42
CA ILE A 126 -7.09 -3.40 8.73
C ILE A 126 -7.54 -4.13 7.47
N ALA A 127 -7.40 -5.45 7.46
CA ALA A 127 -8.03 -6.33 6.49
C ALA A 127 -9.55 -6.10 6.47
N ALA A 128 -10.12 -5.93 5.28
CA ALA A 128 -11.55 -5.61 5.15
C ALA A 128 -12.47 -6.72 5.66
N GLU A 129 -12.01 -7.97 5.61
CA GLU A 129 -12.80 -9.16 5.87
C GLU A 129 -12.37 -9.92 7.15
N SER A 130 -11.46 -9.38 7.97
CA SER A 130 -11.10 -9.97 9.26
C SER A 130 -11.88 -9.34 10.40
N ILE A 131 -12.58 -10.18 11.17
CA ILE A 131 -13.25 -9.76 12.41
C ILE A 131 -12.25 -9.61 13.56
N GLU A 132 -11.17 -10.40 13.56
CA GLU A 132 -10.12 -10.39 14.56
C GLU A 132 -9.33 -9.08 14.55
N GLU A 133 -9.08 -8.50 13.38
CA GLU A 133 -8.44 -7.18 13.27
C GLU A 133 -9.39 -6.03 13.65
N TYR A 134 -10.70 -6.27 13.69
CA TYR A 134 -11.70 -5.26 14.03
C TYR A 134 -11.93 -5.10 15.54
N ILE A 135 -11.81 -6.19 16.30
CA ILE A 135 -12.07 -6.27 17.75
C ILE A 135 -10.84 -5.81 18.54
#